data_AF-A0A496PX58-F1
#
_entry.id   AF-A0A496PX58-F1
#
_cell.length_a   1.000
_cell.length_b   1.000
_cell.length_c   1.000
_cell.angle_alpha   90.00
_cell.angle_beta   90.00
_cell.angle_gamma   90.00
#
_symmetry.space_group_name_H-M   'P 1'
#
loop_
_entity.id
_entity.type
_entity.pdbx_description
1 polymer ?
#
loop_
_entity_poly.entity_id
_entity_poly.type
_entity_poly.pdbx_seq_one_letter_code
_entity_poly.pdbx_strand_id
1 'polypeptide(L)'
;MWIHPRETVVIGREAIAVPTNLQLLGLFLALNLADIVLTHVNITLGIALEANPVLLMVIERYGWGGLYGFKVLGPILLTLAILPSSRIMTSRRFSYFLVVICLLSLTGVCSGIYVSMTSWVN
;
A
#
# COMPACT_ATOMS: atom_id res chain seq x y z
N MET A 1 -2.14 -25.06 21.17
CA MET A 1 -2.68 -24.18 20.12
C MET A 1 -3.51 -23.11 20.82
N TRP A 2 -2.94 -21.92 21.08
CA TRP A 2 -3.65 -20.84 21.77
C TRP A 2 -4.45 -20.06 20.71
N ILE A 3 -5.77 -20.12 20.80
CA ILE A 3 -6.68 -19.34 19.96
C ILE A 3 -6.62 -17.90 20.49
N HIS A 4 -5.91 -17.02 19.81
CA HIS A 4 -5.92 -15.60 20.15
C HIS A 4 -7.34 -15.05 19.98
N PRO A 5 -7.97 -14.49 21.03
CA PRO A 5 -9.26 -13.84 20.88
C PRO A 5 -9.10 -12.70 19.88
N ARG A 6 -9.87 -12.72 18.78
CA ARG A 6 -9.91 -11.60 17.84
C ARG A 6 -10.34 -10.37 18.64
N GLU A 7 -9.53 -9.31 18.63
CA GLU A 7 -9.92 -8.03 19.22
C GLU A 7 -11.15 -7.53 18.42
N THR A 8 -12.29 -7.42 19.09
CA THR A 8 -13.51 -6.85 18.54
C THR A 8 -13.74 -5.50 19.19
N VAL A 9 -13.88 -4.45 18.38
CA VAL A 9 -14.30 -3.13 18.86
C VAL A 9 -15.82 -3.09 18.79
N VAL A 10 -16.48 -2.86 19.93
CA VAL A 10 -17.93 -2.68 19.98
C VAL A 10 -18.24 -1.20 19.78
N ILE A 11 -18.91 -0.87 18.68
CA ILE A 11 -19.42 0.48 18.42
C ILE A 11 -20.94 0.39 18.44
N GLY A 12 -21.57 0.87 19.52
CA GLY A 12 -23.01 0.72 19.73
C GLY A 12 -23.41 -0.75 19.93
N ARG A 13 -24.21 -1.31 19.01
CA ARG A 13 -24.63 -2.71 19.02
C ARG A 13 -23.82 -3.61 18.09
N GLU A 14 -22.90 -3.05 17.30
CA GLU A 14 -22.13 -3.80 16.33
C GLU A 14 -20.72 -4.09 16.83
N ALA A 15 -20.32 -5.36 16.75
CA ALA A 15 -18.95 -5.79 17.02
C ALA A 15 -18.17 -5.82 15.71
N ILE A 16 -17.22 -4.91 15.56
CA ILE A 16 -16.33 -4.83 14.39
C ILE A 16 -15.06 -5.62 14.70
N ALA A 17 -14.77 -6.62 13.89
CA ALA A 17 -13.52 -7.37 14.00
C ALA A 17 -12.34 -6.49 13.57
N VAL A 18 -11.34 -6.34 14.43
CA VAL A 18 -10.12 -5.63 14.09
C VAL A 18 -9.30 -6.50 13.12
N PRO A 19 -8.84 -5.95 11.99
CA PRO A 19 -8.02 -6.71 11.05
C PRO A 19 -6.70 -7.12 11.73
N THR A 20 -6.29 -8.35 11.48
CA THR A 20 -5.01 -8.87 11.98
C THR A 20 -3.83 -8.21 11.26
N ASN A 21 -2.64 -8.22 11.86
CA ASN A 21 -1.43 -7.68 11.21
C ASN A 21 -1.11 -8.37 9.87
N LEU A 22 -1.45 -9.65 9.72
CA LEU A 22 -1.32 -10.34 8.44
C LEU A 22 -2.30 -9.80 7.39
N GLN A 23 -3.53 -9.50 7.78
CA GLN A 23 -4.53 -8.88 6.90
C GLN A 23 -4.13 -7.46 6.53
N LEU A 24 -3.61 -6.67 7.48
CA LEU A 24 -3.12 -5.32 7.22
C LEU A 24 -1.90 -5.33 6.29
N LEU A 25 -0.98 -6.27 6.45
CA LEU A 25 0.14 -6.45 5.55
C LEU A 25 -0.31 -6.86 4.14
N GLY A 26 -1.28 -7.78 4.04
CA GLY A 26 -1.90 -8.15 2.76
C GLY A 26 -2.58 -6.97 2.09
N LEU A 27 -3.31 -6.16 2.85
CA LEU A 27 -3.94 -4.92 2.36
C LEU A 27 -2.89 -3.92 1.87
N PHE A 28 -1.81 -3.72 2.62
CA PHE A 28 -0.70 -2.85 2.24
C PHE A 28 -0.08 -3.28 0.90
N LEU A 29 0.19 -4.57 0.71
CA LEU A 29 0.70 -5.11 -0.54
C LEU A 29 -0.27 -4.91 -1.71
N ALA A 30 -1.57 -5.15 -1.48
CA ALA A 30 -2.60 -4.95 -2.49
C ALA A 30 -2.72 -3.47 -2.92
N LEU A 31 -2.67 -2.55 -1.95
CA LEU A 31 -2.70 -1.10 -2.22
C LEU A 31 -1.45 -0.65 -3.01
N ASN A 32 -0.27 -1.15 -2.68
CA ASN A 32 0.95 -0.84 -3.43
C ASN A 32 0.89 -1.39 -4.87
N LEU A 33 0.35 -2.60 -5.05
CA LEU A 33 0.17 -3.15 -6.39
C LEU A 33 -0.83 -2.32 -7.21
N ALA A 34 -1.95 -1.91 -6.61
CA ALA A 34 -2.93 -1.04 -7.25
C ALA A 34 -2.31 0.31 -7.64
N ASP A 35 -1.50 0.92 -6.75
CA ASP A 35 -0.79 2.17 -7.03
C ASP A 35 0.17 2.02 -8.23
N ILE A 36 0.93 0.91 -8.30
CA ILE A 36 1.81 0.62 -9.43
C ILE A 36 1.02 0.51 -10.73
N VAL A 37 -0.09 -0.23 -10.72
CA VAL A 37 -0.93 -0.41 -11.91
C VAL A 37 -1.51 0.93 -12.37
N LEU A 38 -2.06 1.73 -11.45
CA LEU A 38 -2.60 3.06 -11.77
C LEU A 38 -1.53 3.99 -12.31
N THR A 39 -0.35 4.00 -11.70
CA THR A 39 0.80 4.80 -12.15
C THR A 39 1.18 4.41 -13.58
N HIS A 40 1.28 3.11 -13.85
CA HIS A 40 1.63 2.62 -15.17
C HIS A 40 0.58 3.01 -16.22
N VAL A 41 -0.71 2.78 -15.93
CA VAL A 41 -1.81 3.13 -16.84
C VAL A 41 -1.84 4.65 -17.09
N ASN A 42 -1.78 5.47 -16.06
CA ASN A 42 -1.87 6.93 -16.20
C ASN A 42 -0.70 7.51 -17.00
N ILE A 43 0.52 7.00 -16.81
CA ILE A 43 1.68 7.49 -17.55
C ILE A 43 1.69 6.93 -18.99
N THR A 44 1.35 5.65 -19.19
CA THR A 44 1.31 5.04 -20.54
C THR A 44 0.25 5.66 -21.45
N LEU A 45 -0.90 6.07 -20.87
CA LEU A 45 -1.95 6.79 -21.60
C LEU A 45 -1.62 8.28 -21.79
N GLY A 46 -0.49 8.78 -21.28
CA GLY A 46 -0.12 10.20 -21.35
C GLY A 46 -1.02 11.12 -20.51
N ILE A 47 -1.81 10.55 -19.61
CA ILE A 47 -2.77 11.24 -18.75
C ILE A 47 -2.06 12.00 -17.64
N ALA A 48 -0.98 11.42 -17.10
CA ALA A 48 -0.23 11.99 -15.99
C ALA A 48 1.27 11.87 -16.21
N LEU A 49 2.01 12.86 -15.71
CA LEU A 49 3.45 12.74 -15.49
C LEU A 49 3.70 12.33 -14.04
N GLU A 50 4.70 11.49 -13.82
CA GLU A 50 5.14 11.13 -12.47
C GLU A 50 5.64 12.39 -11.75
N ALA A 51 4.90 12.84 -10.73
CA ALA A 51 5.21 14.08 -10.02
C ALA A 51 6.45 13.94 -9.12
N ASN A 52 6.86 12.71 -8.80
CA ASN A 52 8.01 12.46 -7.96
C ASN A 52 9.30 12.54 -8.78
N PRO A 53 10.18 13.54 -8.53
CA PRO A 53 11.39 13.75 -9.33
C PRO A 53 12.36 12.56 -9.23
N VAL A 54 12.37 11.83 -8.11
CA VAL A 54 13.21 10.64 -7.94
C VAL A 54 12.71 9.50 -8.82
N LEU A 55 11.40 9.27 -8.85
CA LEU A 55 10.82 8.24 -9.72
C LEU A 55 11.01 8.60 -11.19
N LEU A 56 10.90 9.88 -11.55
CA LEU A 56 11.17 10.35 -12.90
C LEU A 56 12.62 10.07 -13.32
N MET A 57 13.60 10.38 -12.46
CA MET A 57 15.01 10.02 -12.69
C MET A 57 15.23 8.50 -12.83
N VAL A 58 14.48 7.69 -12.07
CA VAL A 58 14.56 6.23 -12.17
C VAL A 58 13.98 5.74 -13.50
N ILE A 59 12.85 6.30 -13.96
CA ILE A 59 12.28 5.99 -15.28
C ILE A 59 13.26 6.38 -16.39
N GLU A 60 13.85 7.57 -16.34
CA GLU A 60 14.79 8.03 -17.35
C GLU A 60 16.05 7.15 -17.44
N ARG A 61 16.54 6.67 -16.30
CA ARG A 61 17.80 5.92 -16.24
C ARG A 61 17.65 4.40 -16.40
N TYR A 62 16.56 3.84 -15.91
CA TYR A 62 16.33 2.39 -15.82
C TYR A 62 15.04 1.93 -16.50
N GLY A 63 14.29 2.86 -17.11
CA GLY A 63 13.00 2.59 -17.73
C GLY A 63 11.92 2.15 -16.73
N TRP A 64 10.85 1.58 -17.26
CA TRP A 64 9.74 1.04 -16.49
C TRP A 64 10.16 -0.06 -15.51
N GLY A 65 11.15 -0.88 -15.89
CA GLY A 65 11.70 -1.92 -15.03
C GLY A 65 12.27 -1.38 -13.71
N GLY A 66 12.97 -0.24 -13.76
CA GLY A 66 13.48 0.43 -12.56
C GLY A 66 12.38 0.98 -11.66
N LEU A 67 11.32 1.54 -12.25
CA LEU A 67 10.17 2.05 -11.49
C LEU A 67 9.43 0.91 -10.79
N TYR A 68 9.18 -0.21 -11.48
CA TYR A 68 8.59 -1.39 -10.87
C TYR A 68 9.48 -1.93 -9.76
N GLY A 69 10.78 -2.06 -10.01
CA GLY A 69 11.75 -2.48 -9.00
C GLY A 69 11.67 -1.60 -7.75
N PHE A 70 11.70 -0.29 -7.91
CA PHE A 70 11.67 0.66 -6.79
C PHE A 70 10.36 0.61 -6.01
N LYS A 71 9.20 0.63 -6.70
CA LYS A 71 7.88 0.60 -6.05
C LYS A 71 7.56 -0.76 -5.40
N VAL A 72 8.12 -1.86 -5.91
CA VAL A 72 7.89 -3.22 -5.38
C VAL A 72 8.88 -3.59 -4.27
N LEU A 73 10.14 -3.15 -4.37
CA LEU A 73 11.20 -3.50 -3.42
C LEU A 73 10.88 -3.05 -2.00
N GLY A 74 10.41 -1.81 -1.82
CA GLY A 74 10.07 -1.29 -0.49
C GLY A 74 9.06 -2.19 0.25
N PRO A 75 7.86 -2.43 -0.32
CA PRO A 75 6.85 -3.29 0.28
C PRO A 75 7.29 -4.74 0.51
N ILE A 76 8.06 -5.31 -0.43
CA ILE A 76 8.59 -6.67 -0.29
C ILE A 76 9.62 -6.75 0.85
N LEU A 77 10.58 -5.82 0.90
CA LEU A 77 11.60 -5.82 1.94
C LEU A 77 10.98 -5.62 3.32
N LEU A 78 10.00 -4.72 3.43
CA LEU A 78 9.24 -4.54 4.67
C LEU A 78 8.55 -5.83 5.08
N THR A 79 7.88 -6.50 4.13
CA THR A 79 7.20 -7.78 4.36
C THR A 79 8.17 -8.88 4.82
N LEU A 80 9.29 -9.05 4.13
CA LEU A 80 10.30 -10.07 4.44
C LEU A 80 10.99 -9.83 5.79
N ALA A 81 11.23 -8.56 6.15
CA ALA A 81 11.83 -8.22 7.44
C ALA A 81 10.90 -8.57 8.63
N ILE A 82 9.59 -8.59 8.40
CA ILE A 82 8.58 -8.68 9.47
C ILE A 82 8.02 -10.09 9.60
N LEU A 83 7.84 -10.81 8.49
CA LEU A 83 7.27 -12.16 8.46
C LEU A 83 7.90 -13.15 9.46
N PRO A 84 9.24 -13.21 9.63
CA PRO A 84 9.84 -14.18 10.56
C PRO A 84 9.67 -13.78 12.04
N SER A 85 9.25 -12.54 12.34
CA SER A 85 9.17 -12.02 13.70
C SER A 85 7.76 -12.11 14.26
N SER A 86 7.44 -13.26 14.86
CA SER A 86 6.16 -13.48 15.55
C SER A 86 5.88 -12.45 16.65
N ARG A 87 6.90 -11.98 17.38
CA ARG A 87 6.78 -10.92 18.39
C ARG A 87 6.32 -9.60 17.79
N ILE A 88 6.85 -9.22 16.63
CA ILE A 88 6.46 -7.97 15.94
C ILE A 88 5.03 -8.10 15.42
N MET A 89 4.67 -9.27 14.86
CA MET A 89 3.30 -9.54 14.39
C MET A 89 2.25 -9.51 15.51
N THR A 90 2.63 -9.57 16.79
CA THR A 90 1.71 -9.42 17.93
C THR A 90 1.73 -8.03 18.57
N SER A 91 2.60 -7.13 18.13
CA SER A 91 2.76 -5.81 18.75
C SER A 91 1.67 -4.83 18.32
N ARG A 92 0.95 -4.23 19.28
CA ARG A 92 -0.03 -3.17 19.02
C ARG A 92 0.58 -1.94 18.33
N ARG A 93 1.81 -1.57 18.71
CA ARG A 93 2.54 -0.45 18.07
C ARG A 93 2.77 -0.72 16.59
N PHE A 94 3.06 -1.97 16.26
CA PHE A 94 3.25 -2.39 14.88
C PHE A 94 1.93 -2.40 14.09
N SER A 95 0.81 -2.80 14.71
CA SER A 95 -0.52 -2.67 14.11
C SER A 95 -0.85 -1.22 13.75
N TYR A 96 -0.59 -0.27 14.65
CA TYR A 96 -0.78 1.16 14.35
C TYR A 96 0.10 1.64 13.21
N PHE A 97 1.37 1.24 13.20
CA PHE A 97 2.27 1.54 12.09
C PHE A 97 1.74 1.00 10.75
N LEU A 98 1.28 -0.26 10.71
CA LEU A 98 0.67 -0.86 9.52
C LEU A 98 -0.58 -0.10 9.05
N VAL A 99 -1.45 0.31 9.97
CA VAL A 99 -2.62 1.12 9.62
C VAL A 99 -2.21 2.44 8.99
N VAL A 100 -1.22 3.13 9.56
CA VAL A 100 -0.72 4.41 9.02
C VAL A 100 -0.15 4.24 7.61
N ILE A 101 0.69 3.24 7.37
CA ILE A 101 1.24 3.01 6.01
C ILE A 101 0.16 2.58 5.01
N CYS A 102 -0.87 1.84 5.45
CA CYS A 102 -2.02 1.51 4.61
C CYS A 102 -2.79 2.78 4.23
N LEU A 103 -3.04 3.68 5.18
CA LEU A 103 -3.72 4.96 4.90
C LEU A 103 -2.90 5.82 3.93
N LEU A 104 -1.58 5.90 4.12
CA LEU A 104 -0.69 6.59 3.19
C LEU A 104 -0.73 5.97 1.79
N SER A 105 -0.68 4.64 1.68
CA SER A 105 -0.77 3.94 0.40
C SER A 105 -2.12 4.17 -0.28
N LEU A 106 -3.20 4.17 0.51
CA LEU A 106 -4.56 4.47 0.04
C LEU A 106 -4.65 5.89 -0.52
N THR A 107 -3.99 6.88 0.10
CA THR A 107 -3.98 8.25 -0.44
C THR A 107 -3.33 8.33 -1.83
N GLY A 108 -2.27 7.56 -2.07
CA GLY A 108 -1.64 7.45 -3.39
C GLY A 108 -2.59 6.85 -4.43
N VAL A 109 -3.23 5.73 -4.09
CA VAL A 109 -4.24 5.09 -4.96
C VAL A 109 -5.39 6.04 -5.28
N CYS A 110 -5.97 6.70 -4.26
CA CYS A 110 -7.06 7.66 -4.46
C CYS A 110 -6.64 8.85 -5.34
N SER A 111 -5.42 9.35 -5.16
CA SER A 111 -4.87 10.41 -6.01
C SER A 111 -4.71 9.94 -7.46
N GLY A 112 -4.21 8.72 -7.67
CA GLY A 112 -4.10 8.11 -8.99
C GLY A 112 -5.46 7.97 -9.69
N ILE A 113 -6.48 7.48 -8.98
CA ILE A 113 -7.85 7.37 -9.48
C ILE A 113 -8.41 8.75 -9.83
N TYR A 114 -8.23 9.74 -8.95
CA TYR A 114 -8.71 11.10 -9.18
C TYR A 114 -8.14 11.70 -10.47
N VAL A 115 -6.83 11.56 -10.69
CA VAL A 115 -6.16 12.01 -11.91
C VAL A 115 -6.70 11.27 -13.14
N SER A 116 -6.91 9.96 -13.04
CA SER A 116 -7.55 9.20 -14.12
C SER A 116 -8.92 9.80 -14.43
N MET A 117 -9.80 9.96 -13.44
CA MET A 117 -11.18 10.43 -13.64
C MET A 117 -11.25 11.84 -14.26
N THR A 118 -10.41 12.78 -13.82
CA THR A 118 -10.44 14.15 -14.36
C THR A 118 -9.96 14.23 -15.80
N SER A 119 -9.09 13.32 -16.22
CA SER A 119 -8.60 13.27 -17.61
C SER A 119 -9.62 12.77 -18.62
N TRP A 120 -10.62 11.98 -18.20
CA TRP A 120 -11.70 11.50 -19.08
C TRP A 120 -12.83 12.54 -19.26
N VAL A 121 -12.86 13.57 -18.41
CA VAL A 121 -13.89 14.61 -18.43
C VAL A 121 -13.48 15.81 -19.30
N ASN A 122 -12.18 15.94 -19.63
CA ASN A 122 -11.61 16.96 -20.50
C ASN A 122 -11.32 16.41 -21.90
#